data_AF-A0A8T5S5B5-F1
#
_entry.id   AF-A0A8T5S5B5-F1
#
_cell.length_a   1.000
_cell.length_b   1.000
_cell.length_c   1.000
_cell.angle_alpha   90.00
_cell.angle_beta   90.00
_cell.angle_gamma   90.00
#
_symmetry.space_group_name_H-M   'P 1'
#
loop_
_entity.id
_entity.type
_entity.pdbx_description
1 polymer ?
#
loop_
_entity_poly.entity_id
_entity_poly.type
_entity_poly.pdbx_seq_one_letter_code
_entity_poly.pdbx_strand_id
1 'polypeptide(L)'
;MSIDWAKAEERPEKKLAIEGRFLLDLRSKVNNLEKQLAQTSKNLEKTSDELKSIKEKFSEASNKVEEQSKSLLETQKNFERAREGKLYADAEITKFKTSKAELEKDLSEAKSIIVELENNVKETSLKAETIEKEKSNVLENYEREKMSIKDEMQQKENEIEDLKKELQTTNSDKYVEIESLKDDRDAKANEVNALKLKIEALGETISEAKGAPQLMEEIKGIMAHKGFLSDKEYDDLIEKLENT
;
A
#
# COMPACT_ATOMS: atom_id res chain seq x y z
N MET A 1 -143.01 -26.76 -36.84
CA MET A 1 -143.20 -25.45 -36.18
C MET A 1 -142.34 -25.42 -34.93
N SER A 2 -141.53 -24.38 -34.71
CA SER A 2 -140.76 -24.27 -33.47
C SER A 2 -141.70 -24.08 -32.26
N ILE A 3 -141.24 -24.45 -31.05
CA ILE A 3 -141.95 -24.09 -29.81
C ILE A 3 -142.05 -22.56 -29.73
N ASP A 4 -143.26 -22.04 -29.51
CA ASP A 4 -143.54 -20.60 -29.32
C ASP A 4 -143.25 -20.22 -27.86
N TRP A 5 -141.96 -20.01 -27.58
CA TRP A 5 -141.44 -19.74 -26.24
C TRP A 5 -142.06 -18.50 -25.59
N ALA A 6 -142.45 -17.50 -26.38
CA ALA A 6 -143.09 -16.28 -25.87
C ALA A 6 -144.46 -16.55 -25.23
N LYS A 7 -145.30 -17.42 -25.83
CA LYS A 7 -146.58 -17.83 -25.23
C LYS A 7 -146.42 -18.73 -24.02
N ALA A 8 -145.36 -19.55 -23.97
CA ALA A 8 -145.05 -20.38 -22.82
C ALA A 8 -144.57 -19.56 -21.62
N GLU A 9 -143.88 -18.45 -21.86
CA GLU A 9 -143.40 -17.52 -20.84
C GLU A 9 -144.53 -16.62 -20.28
N GLU A 10 -145.47 -16.17 -21.13
CA GLU A 10 -146.63 -15.36 -20.70
C GLU A 10 -147.70 -16.14 -19.92
N ARG A 11 -147.89 -17.44 -20.19
CA ARG A 11 -148.93 -18.28 -19.55
C ARG A 11 -148.44 -19.72 -19.30
N PRO A 12 -147.56 -19.93 -18.31
CA PRO A 12 -146.88 -21.21 -18.07
C PRO A 12 -147.81 -22.36 -17.67
N GLU A 13 -149.00 -22.07 -17.15
CA GLU A 13 -149.97 -23.10 -16.71
C GLU A 13 -150.88 -23.63 -17.83
N LYS A 14 -150.86 -23.02 -19.03
CA LYS A 14 -151.74 -23.42 -20.14
C LYS A 14 -151.11 -24.54 -20.97
N LYS A 15 -151.86 -25.63 -21.18
CA LYS A 15 -151.42 -26.76 -22.00
C LYS A 15 -151.13 -26.33 -23.45
N LEU A 16 -149.90 -26.51 -23.90
CA LEU A 16 -149.45 -26.28 -25.27
C LEU A 16 -149.25 -27.63 -25.98
N ALA A 17 -149.85 -27.81 -27.16
CA ALA A 17 -149.64 -29.00 -27.98
C ALA A 17 -148.29 -28.87 -28.72
N ILE A 18 -147.32 -29.71 -28.38
CA ILE A 18 -145.95 -29.68 -28.93
C ILE A 18 -145.68 -31.03 -29.59
N GLU A 19 -145.15 -31.02 -30.82
CA GLU A 19 -144.71 -32.26 -31.47
C GLU A 19 -143.50 -32.84 -30.72
N GLY A 20 -143.55 -34.14 -30.41
CA GLY A 20 -142.50 -34.82 -29.64
C GLY A 20 -141.09 -34.71 -30.23
N ARG A 21 -140.98 -34.46 -31.54
CA ARG A 21 -139.70 -34.22 -32.24
C ARG A 21 -138.97 -32.97 -31.74
N PHE A 22 -139.68 -31.88 -31.42
CA PHE A 22 -139.04 -30.65 -30.90
C PHE A 22 -138.59 -30.79 -29.45
N LEU A 23 -139.35 -31.53 -28.63
CA LEU A 23 -138.93 -31.87 -27.27
C LEU A 23 -137.68 -32.76 -27.25
N LEU A 24 -137.58 -33.71 -28.20
CA LEU A 24 -136.36 -34.51 -28.39
C LEU A 24 -135.15 -33.66 -28.83
N ASP A 25 -135.34 -32.70 -29.73
CA ASP A 25 -134.28 -31.79 -30.19
C ASP A 25 -133.81 -30.81 -29.09
N LEU A 26 -134.73 -30.37 -28.22
CA LEU A 26 -134.36 -29.60 -27.04
C LEU A 26 -133.57 -30.44 -26.04
N ARG A 27 -134.01 -31.66 -25.77
CA ARG A 27 -133.29 -32.59 -24.90
C ARG A 27 -131.88 -32.88 -25.43
N SER A 28 -131.71 -33.03 -26.73
CA SER A 28 -130.39 -33.26 -27.34
C SER A 28 -129.50 -32.02 -27.19
N LYS A 29 -130.02 -30.81 -27.44
CA LYS A 29 -129.29 -29.54 -27.23
C LYS A 29 -128.91 -29.32 -25.77
N VAL A 30 -129.83 -29.52 -24.82
CA VAL A 30 -129.57 -29.41 -23.39
C VAL A 30 -128.48 -30.39 -22.96
N ASN A 31 -128.59 -31.66 -23.36
CA ASN A 31 -127.56 -32.67 -23.06
C ASN A 31 -126.20 -32.30 -23.68
N ASN A 32 -126.19 -31.73 -24.89
CA ASN A 32 -124.96 -31.27 -25.52
C ASN A 32 -124.34 -30.07 -24.77
N LEU A 33 -125.16 -29.12 -24.33
CA LEU A 33 -124.74 -27.99 -23.49
C LEU A 33 -124.23 -28.45 -22.12
N GLU A 34 -124.90 -29.40 -21.47
CA GLU A 34 -124.44 -30.00 -20.21
C GLU A 34 -123.08 -30.69 -20.37
N LYS A 35 -122.89 -31.43 -21.46
CA LYS A 35 -121.59 -32.02 -21.81
C LYS A 35 -120.53 -30.97 -22.06
N GLN A 36 -120.85 -29.91 -22.80
CA GLN A 36 -119.93 -28.79 -23.04
C GLN A 36 -119.57 -28.08 -21.73
N LEU A 37 -120.55 -27.82 -20.86
CA LEU A 37 -120.36 -27.17 -19.56
C LEU A 37 -119.48 -28.02 -18.63
N ALA A 38 -119.71 -29.33 -18.58
CA ALA A 38 -118.88 -30.26 -17.82
C ALA A 38 -117.44 -30.27 -18.36
N GLN A 39 -117.27 -30.27 -19.68
CA GLN A 39 -115.95 -30.24 -20.31
C GLN A 39 -115.23 -28.91 -20.07
N THR A 40 -115.91 -27.76 -20.19
CA THR A 40 -115.31 -26.45 -19.91
C THR A 40 -114.96 -26.29 -18.44
N SER A 41 -115.80 -26.78 -17.52
CA SER A 41 -115.51 -26.76 -16.08
C SER A 41 -114.26 -27.58 -15.76
N LYS A 42 -114.14 -28.77 -16.33
CA LYS A 42 -112.95 -29.62 -16.18
C LYS A 42 -111.68 -28.97 -16.77
N ASN A 43 -111.80 -28.29 -17.89
CA ASN A 43 -110.68 -27.55 -18.48
C ASN A 43 -110.28 -26.35 -17.60
N LEU A 44 -111.26 -25.62 -17.06
CA LEU A 44 -111.02 -24.48 -16.18
C LEU A 44 -110.28 -24.89 -14.90
N GLU A 45 -110.67 -26.02 -14.31
CA GLU A 45 -110.01 -26.59 -13.12
C GLU A 45 -108.55 -26.94 -13.42
N LYS A 46 -108.28 -27.63 -14.53
CA LYS A 46 -106.91 -27.92 -14.99
C LYS A 46 -106.08 -26.65 -15.18
N THR A 47 -106.63 -25.64 -15.87
CA THR A 47 -105.94 -24.37 -16.08
C THR A 47 -105.67 -23.64 -14.77
N SER A 48 -106.57 -23.74 -13.78
CA SER A 48 -106.37 -23.16 -12.44
C SER A 48 -105.19 -23.82 -11.71
N ASP A 49 -105.10 -25.14 -11.76
CA ASP A 49 -104.01 -25.89 -11.12
C ASP A 49 -102.67 -25.65 -11.82
N GLU A 50 -102.65 -25.61 -13.15
CA GLU A 50 -101.47 -25.24 -13.93
C GLU A 50 -100.99 -23.83 -13.59
N LEU A 51 -101.91 -22.87 -13.46
CA LEU A 51 -101.58 -21.49 -13.11
C LEU A 51 -100.99 -21.37 -11.69
N LYS A 52 -101.49 -22.14 -10.72
CA LYS A 52 -100.89 -22.23 -9.38
C LYS A 52 -99.47 -22.79 -9.44
N SER A 53 -99.27 -23.89 -10.16
CA SER A 53 -97.93 -24.50 -10.31
C SER A 53 -96.94 -23.56 -11.00
N ILE A 54 -97.38 -22.83 -12.02
CA ILE A 54 -96.54 -21.82 -12.70
C ILE A 54 -96.19 -20.68 -11.74
N LYS A 55 -97.13 -20.21 -10.93
CA LYS A 55 -96.89 -19.14 -9.95
C LYS A 55 -95.85 -19.54 -8.89
N GLU A 56 -95.91 -20.77 -8.40
CA GLU A 56 -94.93 -21.30 -7.44
C GLU A 56 -93.53 -21.37 -8.08
N LYS A 57 -93.42 -21.99 -9.27
CA LYS A 57 -92.15 -22.05 -10.02
C LYS A 57 -91.58 -20.67 -10.34
N PHE A 58 -92.43 -19.70 -10.64
CA PHE A 58 -92.00 -18.33 -10.88
C PHE A 58 -91.43 -17.68 -9.61
N SER A 59 -92.08 -17.90 -8.45
CA SER A 59 -91.58 -17.40 -7.17
C SER A 59 -90.22 -18.01 -6.81
N GLU A 60 -90.06 -19.32 -7.01
CA GLU A 60 -88.78 -20.02 -6.79
C GLU A 60 -87.67 -19.48 -7.71
N ALA A 61 -87.99 -19.30 -9.00
CA ALA A 61 -87.06 -18.75 -9.97
C ALA A 61 -86.64 -17.31 -9.61
N SER A 62 -87.59 -16.48 -9.18
CA SER A 62 -87.32 -15.10 -8.75
C SER A 62 -86.37 -15.05 -7.55
N ASN A 63 -86.59 -15.89 -6.53
CA ASN A 63 -85.73 -15.95 -5.36
C ASN A 63 -84.31 -16.40 -5.73
N LYS A 64 -84.20 -17.40 -6.61
CA LYS A 64 -82.90 -17.90 -7.08
C LYS A 64 -82.12 -16.85 -7.86
N VAL A 65 -82.80 -16.04 -8.68
CA VAL A 65 -82.18 -14.91 -9.39
C VAL A 65 -81.68 -13.86 -8.41
N GLU A 66 -82.44 -13.56 -7.35
CA GLU A 66 -82.02 -12.59 -6.33
C GLU A 66 -80.79 -13.07 -5.55
N GLU A 67 -80.74 -14.35 -5.17
CA GLU A 67 -79.58 -14.96 -4.52
C GLU A 67 -78.34 -14.94 -5.44
N GLN A 68 -78.50 -15.29 -6.71
CA GLN A 68 -77.42 -15.23 -7.70
C GLN A 68 -76.91 -13.80 -7.90
N SER A 69 -77.80 -12.80 -7.89
CA SER A 69 -77.42 -11.39 -8.00
C SER A 69 -76.57 -10.93 -6.80
N LYS A 70 -76.93 -11.33 -5.57
CA LYS A 70 -76.16 -11.03 -4.37
C LYS A 70 -74.77 -11.68 -4.42
N SER A 71 -74.70 -12.95 -4.81
CA SER A 71 -73.43 -13.67 -4.98
C SER A 71 -72.53 -13.03 -6.06
N LEU A 72 -73.11 -12.59 -7.17
CA LEU A 72 -72.39 -11.90 -8.24
C LEU A 72 -71.77 -10.58 -7.76
N LEU A 73 -72.51 -9.79 -6.97
CA LEU A 73 -72.00 -8.54 -6.40
C LEU A 73 -70.85 -8.78 -5.42
N GLU A 74 -70.93 -9.85 -4.62
CA GLU A 74 -69.88 -10.19 -3.66
C GLU A 74 -68.61 -10.68 -4.36
N THR A 75 -68.75 -11.54 -5.37
CA THR A 75 -67.62 -11.98 -6.20
C THR A 75 -66.98 -10.81 -6.95
N GLN A 76 -67.76 -9.85 -7.43
CA GLN A 76 -67.23 -8.63 -8.06
C GLN A 76 -66.38 -7.80 -7.08
N LYS A 77 -66.87 -7.58 -5.86
CA LYS A 77 -66.10 -6.87 -4.81
C LYS A 77 -64.80 -7.58 -4.46
N ASN A 78 -64.82 -8.91 -4.37
CA ASN A 78 -63.62 -9.69 -4.09
C ASN A 78 -62.61 -9.64 -5.24
N PHE A 79 -63.11 -9.64 -6.48
CA PHE A 79 -62.27 -9.46 -7.67
C PHE A 79 -61.59 -8.09 -7.70
N GLU A 80 -62.31 -7.01 -7.38
CA GLU A 80 -61.76 -5.65 -7.30
C GLU A 80 -60.64 -5.56 -6.24
N ARG A 81 -60.86 -6.11 -5.04
CA ARG A 81 -59.82 -6.18 -3.99
C ARG A 81 -58.59 -6.99 -4.43
N ALA A 82 -58.81 -8.13 -5.08
CA ALA A 82 -57.71 -8.96 -5.59
C ALA A 82 -56.91 -8.22 -6.67
N ARG A 83 -57.58 -7.44 -7.52
CA ARG A 83 -56.95 -6.62 -8.55
C ARG A 83 -56.10 -5.51 -7.94
N GLU A 84 -56.59 -4.82 -6.92
CA GLU A 84 -55.82 -3.79 -6.21
C GLU A 84 -54.59 -4.38 -5.50
N GLY A 85 -54.77 -5.52 -4.81
CA GLY A 85 -53.66 -6.23 -4.17
C GLY A 85 -52.58 -6.67 -5.17
N LYS A 86 -52.99 -7.13 -6.36
CA LYS A 86 -52.07 -7.45 -7.44
C LYS A 86 -51.28 -6.22 -7.91
N LEU A 87 -51.94 -5.09 -8.13
CA LEU A 87 -51.26 -3.85 -8.55
C LEU A 87 -50.23 -3.38 -7.53
N TYR A 88 -50.55 -3.46 -6.24
CA TYR A 88 -49.60 -3.13 -5.17
C TYR A 88 -48.39 -4.07 -5.19
N ALA A 89 -48.61 -5.38 -5.28
CA ALA A 89 -47.54 -6.37 -5.36
C ALA A 89 -46.66 -6.16 -6.61
N ASP A 90 -47.25 -5.85 -7.77
CA ASP A 90 -46.52 -5.55 -9.00
C ASP A 90 -45.63 -4.29 -8.84
N ALA A 91 -46.12 -3.25 -8.15
CA ALA A 91 -45.33 -2.06 -7.84
C ALA A 91 -44.17 -2.37 -6.88
N GLU A 92 -44.39 -3.20 -5.87
CA GLU A 92 -43.33 -3.61 -4.94
C GLU A 92 -42.27 -4.48 -5.63
N ILE A 93 -42.69 -5.39 -6.52
CA ILE A 93 -41.80 -6.20 -7.37
C ILE A 93 -40.93 -5.30 -8.27
N THR A 94 -41.50 -4.25 -8.88
CA THR A 94 -40.71 -3.35 -9.73
C THR A 94 -39.66 -2.60 -8.90
N LYS A 95 -40.00 -2.13 -7.70
CA LYS A 95 -39.06 -1.52 -6.75
C LYS A 95 -37.94 -2.49 -6.32
N PHE A 96 -38.28 -3.75 -6.02
CA PHE A 96 -37.25 -4.74 -5.67
C PHE A 96 -36.35 -5.08 -6.86
N LYS A 97 -36.87 -5.09 -8.09
CA LYS A 97 -36.06 -5.29 -9.29
C LYS A 97 -35.07 -4.16 -9.52
N THR A 98 -35.46 -2.90 -9.35
CA THR A 98 -34.54 -1.76 -9.52
C THR A 98 -33.45 -1.78 -8.45
N SER A 99 -33.81 -1.98 -7.18
CA SER A 99 -32.85 -2.07 -6.09
C SER A 99 -31.88 -3.25 -6.26
N LYS A 100 -32.36 -4.40 -6.76
CA LYS A 100 -31.49 -5.53 -7.11
C LYS A 100 -30.47 -5.16 -8.19
N ALA A 101 -30.89 -4.46 -9.24
CA ALA A 101 -30.00 -4.06 -10.33
C ALA A 101 -28.93 -3.07 -9.86
N GLU A 102 -29.28 -2.14 -8.97
CA GLU A 102 -28.34 -1.21 -8.32
C GLU A 102 -27.30 -1.97 -7.49
N LEU A 103 -27.75 -2.91 -6.64
CA LEU A 103 -26.84 -3.73 -5.83
C LEU A 103 -25.91 -4.61 -6.67
N GLU A 104 -26.41 -5.17 -7.79
CA GLU A 104 -25.58 -5.94 -8.73
C GLU A 104 -24.50 -5.08 -9.38
N LYS A 105 -24.82 -3.82 -9.69
CA LYS A 105 -23.86 -2.84 -10.22
C LYS A 105 -22.79 -2.50 -9.18
N ASP A 106 -23.19 -2.12 -7.97
CA ASP A 106 -22.27 -1.77 -6.88
C ASP A 106 -21.34 -2.95 -6.55
N LEU A 107 -21.88 -4.18 -6.56
CA LEU A 107 -21.09 -5.40 -6.36
C LEU A 107 -20.04 -5.60 -7.46
N SER A 108 -20.38 -5.30 -8.72
CA SER A 108 -19.44 -5.38 -9.84
C SER A 108 -18.33 -4.34 -9.72
N GLU A 109 -18.67 -3.10 -9.34
CA GLU A 109 -17.71 -2.02 -9.15
C GLU A 109 -16.75 -2.36 -7.98
N ALA A 110 -17.28 -2.81 -6.85
CA ALA A 110 -16.48 -3.23 -5.70
C ALA A 110 -15.51 -4.38 -6.05
N LYS A 111 -15.94 -5.36 -6.85
CA LYS A 111 -15.06 -6.44 -7.33
C LYS A 111 -13.91 -5.92 -8.19
N SER A 112 -14.18 -4.96 -9.06
CA SER A 112 -13.14 -4.34 -9.90
C SER A 112 -12.09 -3.63 -9.03
N ILE A 113 -12.54 -2.86 -8.04
CA ILE A 113 -11.66 -2.14 -7.10
C ILE A 113 -10.80 -3.13 -6.29
N ILE A 114 -11.38 -4.24 -5.83
CA ILE A 114 -10.64 -5.28 -5.10
C ILE A 114 -9.51 -5.84 -5.97
N VAL A 115 -9.77 -6.17 -7.22
CA VAL A 115 -8.74 -6.70 -8.14
C VAL A 115 -7.62 -5.69 -8.37
N GLU A 116 -7.95 -4.40 -8.50
CA GLU A 116 -6.97 -3.33 -8.65
C GLU A 116 -6.09 -3.18 -7.39
N LEU A 117 -6.70 -3.17 -6.21
CA LEU A 117 -5.99 -3.10 -4.94
C LEU A 117 -5.09 -4.32 -4.71
N GLU A 118 -5.55 -5.53 -5.04
CA GLU A 118 -4.74 -6.75 -4.95
C GLU A 118 -3.50 -6.67 -5.83
N ASN A 119 -3.61 -6.12 -7.04
CA ASN A 119 -2.48 -5.94 -7.94
C ASN A 119 -1.50 -4.89 -7.40
N ASN A 120 -1.99 -3.76 -6.89
CA ASN A 120 -1.15 -2.73 -6.29
C ASN A 120 -0.41 -3.25 -5.05
N VAL A 121 -1.06 -4.08 -4.22
CA VAL A 121 -0.42 -4.74 -3.07
C VAL A 121 0.69 -5.70 -3.52
N LYS A 122 0.46 -6.50 -4.56
CA LYS A 122 1.50 -7.39 -5.11
C LYS A 122 2.69 -6.60 -5.65
N GLU A 123 2.46 -5.53 -6.40
CA GLU A 123 3.54 -4.71 -6.96
C GLU A 123 4.36 -4.03 -5.86
N THR A 124 3.69 -3.46 -4.86
CA THR A 124 4.37 -2.83 -3.71
C THR A 124 5.14 -3.83 -2.87
N SER A 125 4.62 -5.04 -2.68
CA SER A 125 5.35 -6.13 -2.00
C SER A 125 6.64 -6.49 -2.74
N LEU A 126 6.59 -6.65 -4.06
CA LEU A 126 7.78 -6.96 -4.87
C LEU A 126 8.83 -5.84 -4.82
N LYS A 127 8.39 -4.57 -4.84
CA LYS A 127 9.28 -3.42 -4.66
C LYS A 127 9.93 -3.42 -3.28
N ALA A 128 9.17 -3.73 -2.23
CA ALA A 128 9.69 -3.81 -0.86
C ALA A 128 10.77 -4.91 -0.73
N GLU A 129 10.50 -6.12 -1.25
CA GLU A 129 11.49 -7.20 -1.26
C GLU A 129 12.78 -6.83 -2.02
N THR A 130 12.64 -6.09 -3.13
CA THR A 130 13.80 -5.63 -3.90
C THR A 130 14.63 -4.62 -3.12
N ILE A 131 13.98 -3.63 -2.49
CA ILE A 131 14.64 -2.63 -1.64
C ILE A 131 15.34 -3.30 -0.44
N GLU A 132 14.73 -4.31 0.16
CA GLU A 132 15.35 -5.06 1.27
C GLU A 132 16.63 -5.78 0.82
N LYS A 133 16.62 -6.42 -0.35
CA LYS A 133 17.82 -7.04 -0.93
C LYS A 133 18.91 -6.03 -1.24
N GLU A 134 18.56 -4.91 -1.86
CA GLU A 134 19.49 -3.82 -2.16
C GLU A 134 20.11 -3.25 -0.87
N LYS A 135 19.30 -3.02 0.16
CA LYS A 135 19.77 -2.58 1.47
C LYS A 135 20.74 -3.57 2.11
N SER A 136 20.44 -4.87 2.04
CA SER A 136 21.33 -5.91 2.56
C SER A 136 22.68 -5.89 1.84
N ASN A 137 22.67 -5.81 0.51
CA ASN A 137 23.90 -5.76 -0.30
C ASN A 137 24.74 -4.51 0.02
N VAL A 138 24.10 -3.35 0.18
CA VAL A 138 24.79 -2.10 0.54
C VAL A 138 25.43 -2.21 1.93
N LEU A 139 24.72 -2.79 2.91
CA LEU A 139 25.26 -3.00 4.25
C LEU A 139 26.49 -3.93 4.24
N GLU A 140 26.41 -5.06 3.54
CA GLU A 140 27.54 -5.99 3.42
C GLU A 140 28.76 -5.35 2.74
N ASN A 141 28.54 -4.53 1.71
CA ASN A 141 29.63 -3.82 1.04
C ASN A 141 30.25 -2.77 1.97
N TYR A 142 29.43 -2.00 2.68
CA TYR A 142 29.89 -1.01 3.66
C TYR A 142 30.73 -1.66 4.77
N GLU A 143 30.28 -2.81 5.31
CA GLU A 143 31.04 -3.54 6.32
C GLU A 143 32.38 -4.07 5.79
N ARG A 144 32.40 -4.57 4.55
CA ARG A 144 33.64 -5.00 3.88
C ARG A 144 34.63 -3.86 3.69
N GLU A 145 34.18 -2.73 3.15
CA GLU A 145 35.04 -1.55 2.97
C GLU A 145 35.56 -1.01 4.31
N LYS A 146 34.70 -0.93 5.32
CA LYS A 146 35.08 -0.51 6.67
C LYS A 146 36.16 -1.41 7.27
N MET A 147 36.06 -2.73 7.06
CA MET A 147 37.07 -3.68 7.53
C MET A 147 38.40 -3.49 6.79
N SER A 148 38.35 -3.36 5.46
CA SER A 148 39.55 -3.10 4.64
C SER A 148 40.29 -1.83 5.06
N ILE A 149 39.56 -0.71 5.23
CA ILE A 149 40.15 0.56 5.67
C ILE A 149 40.77 0.44 7.06
N LYS A 150 40.12 -0.31 7.97
CA LYS A 150 40.66 -0.55 9.31
C LYS A 150 41.98 -1.32 9.26
N ASP A 151 42.05 -2.36 8.43
CA ASP A 151 43.26 -3.15 8.26
C ASP A 151 44.39 -2.32 7.65
N GLU A 152 44.09 -1.50 6.63
CA GLU A 152 45.05 -0.56 6.02
C GLU A 152 45.56 0.47 7.04
N MET A 153 44.68 1.03 7.87
CA MET A 153 45.07 1.96 8.93
C MET A 153 46.01 1.30 9.94
N GLN A 154 45.70 0.08 10.38
CA GLN A 154 46.53 -0.63 11.34
C GLN A 154 47.91 -0.98 10.76
N GLN A 155 47.98 -1.33 9.48
CA GLN A 155 49.26 -1.52 8.79
C GLN A 155 50.09 -0.23 8.75
N LYS A 156 49.45 0.90 8.44
CA LYS A 156 50.12 2.21 8.41
C LYS A 156 50.59 2.66 9.78
N GLU A 157 49.82 2.41 10.84
CA GLU A 157 50.25 2.68 12.21
C GLU A 157 51.50 1.88 12.59
N ASN A 158 51.54 0.58 12.24
CA ASN A 158 52.72 -0.25 12.49
C ASN A 158 53.96 0.25 11.72
N GLU A 159 53.79 0.59 10.43
CA GLU A 159 54.86 1.13 9.59
C GLU A 159 55.42 2.45 10.16
N ILE A 160 54.56 3.35 10.64
CA ILE A 160 54.96 4.60 11.29
C ILE A 160 55.76 4.33 12.57
N GLU A 161 55.31 3.39 13.40
CA GLU A 161 55.99 3.05 14.65
C GLU A 161 57.37 2.44 14.41
N ASP A 162 57.51 1.59 13.39
CA ASP A 162 58.80 1.01 13.00
C ASP A 162 59.76 2.09 12.46
N LEU A 163 59.30 2.94 11.54
CA LEU A 163 60.09 4.09 11.04
C LEU A 163 60.53 5.03 12.17
N LYS A 164 59.66 5.23 13.17
CA LYS A 164 59.97 6.07 14.34
C LYS A 164 61.09 5.45 15.19
N LYS A 165 61.08 4.13 15.41
CA LYS A 165 62.15 3.41 16.12
C LYS A 165 63.46 3.45 15.34
N GLU A 166 63.41 3.25 14.02
CA GLU A 166 64.59 3.35 13.15
C GLU A 166 65.21 4.76 13.20
N LEU A 167 64.37 5.80 13.13
CA LEU A 167 64.83 7.19 13.20
C LEU A 167 65.43 7.50 14.58
N GLN A 168 64.80 7.03 15.66
CA GLN A 168 65.33 7.19 17.02
C GLN A 168 66.70 6.53 17.19
N THR A 169 66.85 5.30 16.69
CA THR A 169 68.11 4.54 16.72
C THR A 169 69.18 5.28 15.92
N THR A 170 68.87 5.64 14.67
CA THR A 170 69.79 6.39 13.79
C THR A 170 70.23 7.71 14.41
N ASN A 171 69.32 8.44 15.07
CA ASN A 171 69.65 9.70 15.72
C ASN A 171 70.59 9.46 16.91
N SER A 172 70.33 8.43 17.72
CA SER A 172 71.21 8.02 18.83
C SER A 172 72.61 7.66 18.32
N ASP A 173 72.69 6.85 17.27
CA ASP A 173 73.97 6.44 16.67
C ASP A 173 74.76 7.66 16.16
N LYS A 174 74.09 8.59 15.46
CA LYS A 174 74.70 9.84 15.00
C LYS A 174 75.16 10.73 16.16
N TYR A 175 74.45 10.79 17.28
CA TYR A 175 74.91 11.54 18.44
C TYR A 175 76.22 10.95 19.01
N VAL A 176 76.31 9.62 19.10
CA VAL A 176 77.54 8.94 19.55
C VAL A 176 78.70 9.20 18.57
N GLU A 177 78.45 9.10 17.27
CA GLU A 177 79.45 9.37 16.23
C GLU A 177 79.94 10.83 16.28
N ILE A 178 79.02 11.80 16.41
CA ILE A 178 79.36 13.22 16.54
C ILE A 178 80.23 13.44 17.78
N GLU A 179 79.91 12.82 18.91
CA GLU A 179 80.69 13.00 20.14
C GLU A 179 82.10 12.43 19.99
N SER A 180 82.24 11.23 19.41
CA SER A 180 83.56 10.64 19.11
C SER A 180 84.38 11.54 18.18
N LEU A 181 83.76 12.12 17.14
CA LEU A 181 84.46 13.01 16.22
C LEU A 181 84.86 14.34 16.87
N LYS A 182 84.08 14.84 17.84
CA LYS A 182 84.48 16.01 18.63
C LYS A 182 85.69 15.70 19.48
N ASP A 183 85.67 14.57 20.19
CA ASP A 183 86.79 14.14 21.04
C ASP A 183 88.08 13.99 20.23
N ASP A 184 88.01 13.34 19.06
CA ASP A 184 89.15 13.21 18.14
C ASP A 184 89.66 14.57 17.64
N ARG A 185 88.74 15.48 17.27
CA ARG A 185 89.09 16.82 16.82
C ARG A 185 89.74 17.64 17.93
N ASP A 186 89.26 17.54 19.16
CA ASP A 186 89.81 18.25 20.31
C ASP A 186 91.19 17.67 20.70
N ALA A 187 91.37 16.35 20.64
CA ALA A 187 92.67 15.70 20.80
C ALA A 187 93.67 16.18 19.75
N LYS A 188 93.26 16.25 18.48
CA LYS A 188 94.10 16.77 17.38
C LYS A 188 94.40 18.26 17.55
N ALA A 189 93.45 19.08 17.99
CA ALA A 189 93.68 20.49 18.28
C ALA A 189 94.73 20.67 19.39
N ASN A 190 94.67 19.84 20.43
CA ASN A 190 95.69 19.83 21.50
C ASN A 190 97.07 19.39 20.98
N GLU A 191 97.13 18.37 20.13
CA GLU A 191 98.37 17.92 19.49
C GLU A 191 98.98 19.03 18.61
N VAL A 192 98.17 19.72 17.81
CA VAL A 192 98.60 20.87 17.00
C VAL A 192 99.14 22.00 17.89
N ASN A 193 98.46 22.33 18.98
CA ASN A 193 98.93 23.34 19.93
C ASN A 193 100.26 22.94 20.58
N ALA A 194 100.43 21.68 20.98
CA ALA A 194 101.68 21.17 21.54
C ALA A 194 102.83 21.24 20.52
N LEU A 195 102.57 20.85 19.26
CA LEU A 195 103.53 20.98 18.17
C LEU A 195 103.89 22.44 17.90
N LYS A 196 102.91 23.36 17.94
CA LYS A 196 103.13 24.80 17.77
C LYS A 196 104.06 25.35 18.85
N LEU A 197 103.83 25.03 20.12
CA LEU A 197 104.71 25.42 21.23
C LEU A 197 106.13 24.86 21.05
N LYS A 198 106.25 23.61 20.59
CA LYS A 198 107.56 22.99 20.33
C LYS A 198 108.30 23.66 19.17
N ILE A 199 107.59 24.07 18.11
CA ILE A 199 108.16 24.83 17.00
C ILE A 199 108.62 26.22 17.48
N GLU A 200 107.82 26.91 18.31
CA GLU A 200 108.19 28.20 18.90
C GLU A 200 109.48 28.07 19.74
N ALA A 201 109.55 27.07 20.63
CA ALA A 201 110.75 26.81 21.45
C ALA A 201 111.99 26.45 20.61
N LEU A 202 111.83 25.65 19.55
CA LEU A 202 112.91 25.36 18.59
C LEU A 202 113.33 26.61 17.80
N GLY A 203 112.37 27.48 17.48
CA GLY A 203 112.64 28.78 16.85
C GLY A 203 113.50 29.69 17.72
N GLU A 204 113.22 29.75 19.03
CA GLU A 204 114.03 30.48 20.01
C GLU A 204 115.45 29.91 20.09
N THR A 205 115.61 28.59 20.21
CA THR A 205 116.94 27.96 20.27
C THR A 205 117.76 28.12 18.99
N ILE A 206 117.11 28.16 17.81
CA ILE A 206 117.79 28.44 16.54
C ILE A 206 118.23 29.91 16.46
N SER A 207 117.43 30.85 16.97
CA SER A 207 117.83 32.27 17.07
C SER A 207 119.06 32.43 17.95
N GLU A 208 119.11 31.76 19.11
CA GLU A 208 120.29 31.76 20.00
C GLU A 208 121.52 31.14 19.31
N ALA A 209 121.35 30.03 18.59
CA ALA A 209 122.45 29.36 17.89
C ALA A 209 123.00 30.15 16.68
N LYS A 210 122.26 31.11 16.11
CA LYS A 210 122.72 31.95 14.98
C LYS A 210 123.83 32.93 15.35
N GLY A 211 124.01 33.29 16.61
CA GLY A 211 125.14 34.12 17.06
C GLY A 211 126.48 33.35 17.12
N ALA A 212 126.41 32.02 17.27
CA ALA A 212 127.61 31.19 17.45
C ALA A 212 128.57 31.14 16.25
N PRO A 213 128.12 31.11 14.97
CA PRO A 213 128.99 31.21 13.81
C PRO A 213 129.72 32.56 13.71
N GLN A 214 129.05 33.67 14.03
CA GLN A 214 129.65 35.01 14.01
C GLN A 214 130.74 35.13 15.08
N LEU A 215 130.47 34.65 16.30
CA LEU A 215 131.48 34.57 17.36
C LEU A 215 132.69 33.71 16.92
N MET A 216 132.44 32.56 16.31
CA MET A 216 133.49 31.65 15.83
C MET A 216 134.36 32.25 14.72
N GLU A 217 133.78 33.06 13.84
CA GLU A 217 134.52 33.73 12.77
C GLU A 217 135.41 34.85 13.32
N GLU A 218 134.90 35.66 14.26
CA GLU A 218 135.70 36.69 14.93
C GLU A 218 136.82 36.07 15.80
N ILE A 219 136.53 35.01 16.54
CA ILE A 219 137.54 34.24 17.29
C ILE A 219 138.63 33.71 16.35
N LYS A 220 138.25 33.16 15.18
CA LYS A 220 139.22 32.71 14.17
C LYS A 220 140.07 33.86 13.65
N GLY A 221 139.48 35.04 13.44
CA GLY A 221 140.20 36.25 13.02
C GLY A 221 141.29 36.66 14.01
N ILE A 222 140.96 36.67 15.31
CA ILE A 222 141.94 37.01 16.36
C ILE A 222 143.01 35.92 16.49
N MET A 223 142.62 34.64 16.49
CA MET A 223 143.57 33.53 16.55
C MET A 223 144.53 33.50 15.35
N ALA A 224 144.07 33.85 14.15
CA ALA A 224 144.93 33.88 12.97
C ALA A 224 146.06 34.92 13.07
N HIS A 225 145.84 36.01 13.82
CA HIS A 225 146.83 37.08 13.98
C HIS A 225 147.72 36.95 15.22
N LYS A 226 147.17 36.53 16.36
CA LYS A 226 147.90 36.46 17.63
C LYS A 226 148.34 35.07 18.04
N GLY A 227 147.74 34.01 17.48
CA GLY A 227 147.98 32.63 17.89
C GLY A 227 147.39 32.26 19.27
N PHE A 228 146.85 33.23 20.01
CA PHE A 228 146.11 33.04 21.26
C PHE A 228 145.02 34.11 21.38
N LEU A 229 143.98 33.80 22.17
CA LEU A 229 142.90 34.71 22.54
C LEU A 229 143.04 34.99 24.04
N SER A 230 143.13 36.25 24.46
CA SER A 230 143.16 36.57 25.90
C SER A 230 141.75 36.61 26.48
N ASP A 231 141.62 36.32 27.78
CA ASP A 231 140.33 36.32 28.48
C ASP A 231 139.58 37.66 28.29
N LYS A 232 140.31 38.78 28.29
CA LYS A 232 139.72 40.10 28.07
C LYS A 232 139.17 40.29 26.65
N GLU A 233 139.83 39.72 25.65
CA GLU A 233 139.36 39.76 24.25
C GLU A 233 138.18 38.82 24.00
N TYR A 234 138.07 37.73 24.77
CA TYR A 234 136.91 36.84 24.75
C TYR A 234 135.69 37.49 25.42
N ASP A 235 135.89 38.18 26.54
CA ASP A 235 134.82 38.91 27.23
C ASP A 235 134.30 40.08 26.37
N ASP A 236 135.19 40.86 25.75
CA ASP A 236 134.82 41.94 24.82
C ASP A 236 134.03 41.43 23.58
N LEU A 237 134.30 40.19 23.14
CA LEU A 237 133.59 39.54 22.04
C LEU A 237 132.18 39.09 22.45
N ILE A 238 132.04 38.53 23.65
CA ILE A 238 130.73 38.15 24.21
C ILE A 238 129.86 39.41 24.41
N GLU A 239 130.41 40.48 24.98
CA GLU A 239 129.67 41.72 25.27
C GLU A 239 129.18 42.44 23.99
N LYS A 240 129.89 42.28 22.86
CA LYS A 240 129.44 42.76 21.55
C LYS A 240 128.25 41.96 21.00
N LEU A 241 128.28 40.63 21.17
CA LEU A 241 127.25 39.75 20.62
C LEU A 241 125.96 39.74 21.46
N GLU A 242 126.04 40.04 22.76
CA GLU A 242 124.85 40.25 23.60
C GLU A 242 124.13 41.59 23.34
N ASN A 243 124.74 42.52 22.61
CA ASN A 243 124.18 43.84 22.27
C ASN A 243 123.76 43.98 20.79
N THR A 244 123.59 42.87 20.07
CA THR A 244 123.10 42.83 18.67
C THR A 244 121.88 41.93 18.54
#